data_AF-A0A8J4PSP8-F1
#
_entry.id   AF-A0A8J4PSP8-F1
#
_cell.length_a   1.000
_cell.length_b   1.000
_cell.length_c   1.000
_cell.angle_alpha   90.00
_cell.angle_beta   90.00
_cell.angle_gamma   90.00
#
_symmetry.space_group_name_H-M   'P 1'
#
loop_
_entity.id
_entity.type
_entity.pdbx_description
1 polymer ?
#
loop_
_entity_poly.entity_id
_entity_poly.type
_entity_poly.pdbx_seq_one_letter_code
_entity_poly.pdbx_strand_id
1 'polypeptide(L)'
;ALESGNTTVTNSEYVKLQVDDHSLYGRFVKRGIIDGRISTITNQLLPNYSSSNQFNNVQSYIGIGIRSYHRLVQLDPDFSVLIDQRPARDIDNSVCSSKSKSKLTKAQLAGIIIGSVGFASIVFVSLAYVIYQKRKFHTLEVKLKTMSQE
;
A
#
# COMPACT_ATOMS: atom_id res chain seq x y z
N ALA A 1 10.15 3.57 1.44
CA ALA A 1 10.75 3.68 0.09
C ALA A 1 12.26 3.51 0.19
N LEU A 2 12.90 2.87 -0.79
CA LEU A 2 14.37 2.77 -0.86
C LEU A 2 14.85 3.66 -2.00
N GLU A 3 15.76 4.57 -1.69
CA GLU A 3 16.39 5.47 -2.66
C GLU A 3 17.91 5.35 -2.53
N SER A 4 18.60 5.38 -3.67
CA SER A 4 20.05 5.35 -3.76
C SER A 4 20.50 6.37 -4.78
N GLY A 5 21.57 7.11 -4.49
CA GLY A 5 22.06 8.15 -5.38
C GLY A 5 23.53 8.48 -5.19
N ASN A 6 24.05 9.26 -6.12
CA ASN A 6 25.38 9.86 -6.04
C ASN A 6 25.22 11.38 -6.08
N THR A 7 25.71 12.06 -5.06
CA THR A 7 25.73 13.53 -5.05
C THR A 7 26.95 14.02 -5.84
N THR A 8 26.70 14.71 -6.95
CA THR A 8 27.75 15.26 -7.83
C THR A 8 28.64 16.29 -7.13
N VAL A 9 28.10 16.98 -6.11
CA VAL A 9 28.80 18.05 -5.38
C VAL A 9 29.78 17.51 -4.34
N THR A 10 29.47 16.39 -3.68
CA THR A 10 30.32 15.81 -2.63
C THR A 10 30.96 14.48 -3.04
N ASN A 11 30.68 14.01 -4.26
CA ASN A 11 31.02 12.68 -4.76
C ASN A 11 30.79 11.63 -3.66
N SER A 12 29.64 11.65 -3.00
CA SER A 12 29.27 10.71 -1.95
C SER A 12 28.13 9.85 -2.43
N GLU A 13 28.31 8.54 -2.29
CA GLU A 13 27.25 7.59 -2.51
C GLU A 13 26.46 7.46 -1.21
N TYR A 14 25.15 7.42 -1.33
CA TYR A 14 24.26 7.32 -0.19
C TYR A 14 23.13 6.35 -0.45
N VAL A 15 22.58 5.83 0.64
CA VAL A 15 21.32 5.11 0.67
C VAL A 15 20.36 5.83 1.61
N LYS A 16 19.12 5.93 1.21
CA LYS A 16 18.03 6.44 2.03
C LYS A 16 16.94 5.39 2.09
N LEU A 17 16.66 4.92 3.29
CA LEU A 17 15.59 3.99 3.58
C LEU A 17 14.52 4.69 4.41
N GLN A 18 13.36 4.91 3.82
CA GLN A 18 12.24 5.60 4.46
C GLN A 18 11.14 4.64 4.91
N VAL A 19 10.70 4.78 6.15
CA VAL A 19 9.54 4.12 6.75
C VAL A 19 8.65 5.20 7.37
N ASP A 20 7.40 5.28 6.91
CA ASP A 20 6.50 6.40 7.24
C ASP A 20 7.18 7.77 7.06
N ASP A 21 7.24 8.58 8.11
CA ASP A 21 7.81 9.93 8.16
C ASP A 21 9.28 9.96 8.60
N HIS A 22 9.93 8.79 8.74
CA HIS A 22 11.32 8.69 9.16
C HIS A 22 12.16 8.05 8.06
N SER A 23 13.35 8.62 7.83
CA SER A 23 14.37 8.06 6.95
C SER A 23 15.64 7.73 7.67
N LEU A 24 16.12 6.52 7.46
CA LEU A 24 17.49 6.16 7.71
C LEU A 24 18.34 6.56 6.50
N TYR A 25 19.15 7.59 6.66
CA TYR A 25 20.12 8.05 5.67
C TYR A 25 21.50 7.49 6.02
N GLY A 26 22.11 6.74 5.12
CA GLY A 26 23.46 6.22 5.25
C GLY A 26 24.38 6.78 4.18
N ARG A 27 25.58 7.21 4.57
CA ARG A 27 26.62 7.63 3.63
C ARG A 27 27.67 6.53 3.50
N PHE A 28 28.00 6.15 2.26
CA PHE A 28 28.97 5.08 2.05
C PHE A 28 30.41 5.54 2.26
N VAL A 29 31.18 4.72 2.96
CA VAL A 29 32.61 4.93 3.18
C VAL A 29 33.39 4.74 1.88
N LYS A 30 34.09 5.78 1.44
CA LYS A 30 34.95 5.70 0.24
C LYS A 30 36.42 5.42 0.58
N ARG A 31 36.76 5.47 1.87
CA ARG A 31 38.11 5.25 2.41
C ARG A 31 38.00 4.47 3.71
N GLY A 32 39.01 3.66 3.98
CA GLY A 32 39.18 2.98 5.26
C GLY A 32 40.66 2.83 5.58
N ILE A 33 40.94 2.40 6.80
CA ILE A 33 42.30 2.11 7.24
C ILE A 33 42.54 0.62 7.03
N ILE A 34 43.41 0.30 6.08
CA ILE A 34 43.79 -1.07 5.72
C ILE A 34 45.26 -1.25 6.13
N ASP A 35 45.51 -2.15 7.08
CA ASP A 35 46.86 -2.42 7.61
C ASP A 35 47.62 -1.16 8.05
N GLY A 36 46.90 -0.20 8.64
CA GLY A 36 47.45 1.08 9.11
C GLY A 36 47.62 2.15 8.02
N ARG A 37 47.19 1.89 6.78
CA ARG A 37 47.23 2.88 5.68
C ARG A 37 45.84 3.24 5.22
N ILE A 38 45.64 4.52 4.90
CA ILE A 38 44.38 4.99 4.31
C ILE A 38 44.32 4.52 2.85
N SER A 39 43.31 3.75 2.51
CA SER A 39 43.09 3.23 1.16
C SER A 39 41.65 3.43 0.71
N THR A 40 41.45 3.53 -0.61
CA THR A 40 40.15 3.68 -1.25
C THR A 40 39.37 2.37 -1.21
N ILE A 41 38.06 2.49 -1.08
CA ILE A 41 37.09 1.39 -0.98
C ILE A 41 35.98 1.62 -1.99
N THR A 42 35.46 0.54 -2.57
CA THR A 42 34.34 0.57 -3.51
C THR A 42 33.07 0.07 -2.84
N ASN A 43 31.93 0.70 -3.10
CA ASN A 43 30.63 0.23 -2.60
C ASN A 43 29.73 -0.15 -3.76
N GLN A 44 28.91 -1.18 -3.56
CA GLN A 44 27.92 -1.59 -4.54
C GLN A 44 26.64 -2.03 -3.83
N LEU A 45 25.49 -1.56 -4.31
CA LEU A 45 24.20 -2.10 -3.87
C LEU A 45 24.05 -3.52 -4.44
N LEU A 46 23.70 -4.51 -3.61
CA LEU A 46 23.47 -5.87 -4.08
C LEU A 46 21.97 -6.14 -4.23
N PRO A 47 21.39 -6.04 -5.44
CA PRO A 47 19.97 -6.25 -5.67
C PRO A 47 19.53 -7.72 -5.50
N ASN A 48 20.46 -8.66 -5.68
CA ASN A 48 20.15 -10.10 -5.78
C ASN A 48 20.20 -10.86 -4.43
N TYR A 49 20.65 -10.22 -3.35
CA TYR A 49 20.52 -10.79 -2.01
C TYR A 49 19.12 -10.50 -1.54
N SER A 50 18.19 -11.42 -1.86
CA SER A 50 16.78 -11.47 -1.42
C SER A 50 16.37 -10.29 -0.54
N SER A 51 16.15 -9.13 -1.17
CA SER A 51 15.52 -7.99 -0.52
C SER A 51 14.07 -8.40 -0.36
N SER A 52 13.75 -9.04 0.77
CA SER A 52 12.38 -9.39 1.11
C SER A 52 11.67 -8.08 1.46
N ASN A 53 11.30 -7.32 0.44
CA ASN A 53 10.43 -6.16 0.56
C ASN A 53 9.04 -6.67 0.93
N GLN A 54 8.87 -7.02 2.19
CA GLN A 54 7.56 -7.31 2.77
C GLN A 54 6.93 -6.00 3.21
N PHE A 55 5.60 -5.98 3.33
CA PHE A 55 4.85 -4.80 3.77
C PHE A 55 5.38 -4.17 5.07
N ASN A 56 6.05 -4.96 5.92
CA ASN A 56 6.53 -4.56 7.24
C ASN A 56 8.06 -4.62 7.39
N ASN A 57 8.79 -5.00 6.34
CA ASN A 57 10.25 -5.11 6.39
C ASN A 57 10.84 -4.70 5.05
N VAL A 58 11.75 -3.74 5.08
CA VAL A 58 12.52 -3.31 3.93
C VAL A 58 13.99 -3.45 4.29
N GLN A 59 14.69 -4.26 3.50
CA GLN A 59 16.10 -4.56 3.71
C GLN A 59 16.88 -4.31 2.41
N SER A 60 18.08 -3.72 2.55
CA SER A 60 19.02 -3.52 1.45
C SER A 60 20.40 -4.00 1.87
N TYR A 61 21.09 -4.70 0.97
CA TYR A 61 22.45 -5.16 1.19
C TYR A 61 23.43 -4.28 0.40
N ILE A 62 24.48 -3.84 1.08
CA ILE A 62 25.55 -3.03 0.51
C ILE A 62 26.86 -3.81 0.63
N GLY A 63 27.54 -3.96 -0.49
CA GLY A 63 28.80 -4.67 -0.61
C GLY A 63 29.93 -3.67 -0.53
N ILE A 64 30.81 -3.86 0.43
CA ILE A 64 32.01 -3.04 0.60
C ILE A 64 33.19 -3.82 0.03
N GLY A 65 33.61 -3.44 -1.17
CA GLY A 65 34.75 -4.00 -1.88
C GLY A 65 36.05 -3.45 -1.32
N ILE A 66 36.75 -4.29 -0.58
CA ILE A 66 38.12 -4.08 -0.12
C ILE A 66 39.03 -4.92 -1.01
N ARG A 67 40.18 -4.38 -1.42
CA ARG A 67 41.17 -5.13 -2.20
C ARG A 67 41.93 -6.12 -1.28
N SER A 68 43.25 -6.17 -1.39
CA SER A 68 44.09 -6.98 -0.50
C SER A 68 44.28 -6.29 0.84
N TYR A 69 44.14 -7.06 1.92
CA TYR A 69 44.54 -6.70 3.28
C TYR A 69 45.20 -7.91 3.94
N HIS A 70 46.04 -7.69 4.94
CA HIS A 70 46.79 -8.74 5.62
C HIS A 70 46.30 -8.99 7.04
N ARG A 71 45.98 -7.93 7.80
CA ARG A 71 45.74 -8.02 9.25
C ARG A 71 44.51 -7.27 9.70
N LEU A 72 44.29 -6.05 9.20
CA LEU A 72 43.24 -5.18 9.74
C LEU A 72 42.58 -4.35 8.65
N VAL A 73 41.25 -4.26 8.72
CA VAL A 73 40.46 -3.27 8.00
C VAL A 73 39.54 -2.57 9.00
N GLN A 74 39.64 -1.24 9.07
CA GLN A 74 38.79 -0.40 9.89
C GLN A 74 37.99 0.55 9.00
N LEU A 75 36.67 0.50 9.19
CA LEU A 75 35.67 1.27 8.44
C LEU A 75 34.79 2.03 9.43
N ASP A 76 34.37 3.23 9.06
CA ASP A 76 33.52 4.09 9.89
C ASP A 76 32.33 4.60 9.07
N PRO A 77 31.27 3.79 8.92
CA PRO A 77 30.08 4.21 8.21
C PRO A 77 29.21 5.16 9.04
N ASP A 78 28.75 6.22 8.40
CA ASP A 78 27.87 7.21 9.03
C ASP A 78 26.40 6.93 8.69
N PHE A 79 25.55 6.87 9.72
CA PHE A 79 24.11 6.79 9.58
C PHE A 79 23.43 7.92 10.34
N SER A 80 22.33 8.42 9.80
CA SER A 80 21.53 9.48 10.41
C SER A 80 20.06 9.15 10.25
N VAL A 81 19.27 9.47 11.27
CA VAL A 81 17.82 9.41 11.20
C VAL A 81 17.31 10.81 10.85
N LEU A 82 16.55 10.91 9.77
CA LEU A 82 15.96 12.13 9.25
C LEU A 82 14.44 12.05 9.39
N ILE A 83 13.80 13.19 9.65
CA ILE A 83 12.34 13.31 9.58
C ILE A 83 11.98 13.86 8.20
N ASP A 84 11.15 13.14 7.46
CA ASP A 84 10.69 13.52 6.13
C ASP A 84 9.36 14.26 6.19
N GLN A 85 9.23 15.28 5.34
CA GLN A 85 8.01 16.06 5.21
C GLN A 85 6.86 15.29 4.53
N ARG A 86 7.19 14.24 3.77
CA ARG A 86 6.22 13.40 3.06
C ARG A 86 6.37 11.97 3.54
N PRO A 87 5.28 11.30 3.97
CA PRO A 87 5.37 9.93 4.43
C PRO A 87 5.65 8.97 3.28
N ALA A 88 6.27 7.83 3.57
CA ALA A 88 6.71 6.84 2.60
C ALA A 88 5.59 6.33 1.68
N ARG A 89 4.33 6.34 2.15
CA ARG A 89 3.14 5.94 1.37
C ARG A 89 2.85 6.86 0.18
N ASP A 90 3.29 8.12 0.23
CA ASP A 90 3.04 9.14 -0.79
C ASP A 90 4.18 9.20 -1.83
N ILE A 91 5.15 8.28 -1.73
CA ILE A 91 6.29 8.18 -2.63
C ILE A 91 6.04 7.08 -3.65
N ASP A 92 6.27 7.40 -4.93
CA ASP A 92 6.17 6.44 -6.03
C ASP A 92 7.11 5.24 -5.80
N ASN A 93 6.65 4.04 -6.13
CA ASN A 93 7.36 2.78 -5.91
C ASN A 93 7.62 2.40 -4.44
N SER A 94 6.88 2.99 -3.50
CA SER A 94 6.96 2.59 -2.10
C SER A 94 6.35 1.21 -1.85
N VAL A 95 7.11 0.36 -1.17
CA VAL A 95 6.66 -0.94 -0.62
C VAL A 95 5.57 -0.72 0.43
N CYS A 96 5.61 0.41 1.14
CA CYS A 96 4.61 0.84 2.12
C CYS A 96 3.38 1.47 1.47
N SER A 97 3.24 1.43 0.14
CA SER A 97 1.98 1.80 -0.49
C SER A 97 0.92 0.93 0.14
N SER A 98 -0.01 1.57 0.85
CA SER A 98 -1.28 0.94 1.10
C SER A 98 -1.81 0.62 -0.29
N LYS A 99 -1.71 -0.64 -0.73
CA LYS A 99 -2.76 -1.22 -1.55
C LYS A 99 -3.99 -1.02 -0.68
N SER A 100 -4.59 0.16 -0.81
CA SER A 100 -5.76 0.57 -0.08
C SER A 100 -6.70 -0.59 -0.32
N LYS A 101 -6.97 -1.36 0.75
CA LYS A 101 -7.91 -2.48 0.68
C LYS A 101 -9.10 -1.93 -0.07
N SER A 102 -9.31 -2.44 -1.28
CA SER A 102 -10.19 -1.89 -2.30
C SER A 102 -11.44 -1.32 -1.64
N LYS A 103 -11.42 -0.01 -1.36
CA LYS A 103 -12.64 0.69 -1.01
C LYS A 103 -13.34 0.83 -2.34
N LEU A 104 -14.55 0.27 -2.43
CA LEU A 104 -15.40 0.40 -3.61
C LEU A 104 -15.34 1.84 -4.10
N THR A 105 -15.11 2.02 -5.41
CA THR A 105 -15.02 3.37 -5.98
C THR A 105 -16.33 4.11 -5.70
N LYS A 106 -16.28 5.45 -5.65
CA LYS A 106 -17.50 6.26 -5.42
C LYS A 106 -18.60 5.90 -6.43
N ALA A 107 -18.23 5.57 -7.66
CA ALA A 107 -19.14 5.10 -8.70
C ALA A 107 -19.76 3.73 -8.38
N GLN A 108 -18.97 2.76 -7.89
CA GLN A 108 -19.48 1.46 -7.46
C GLN A 108 -20.45 1.58 -6.28
N LEU A 109 -20.12 2.43 -5.30
CA LEU A 109 -21.00 2.69 -4.16
C LEU A 109 -22.33 3.31 -4.61
N ALA A 110 -22.29 4.29 -5.52
CA ALA A 110 -23.49 4.90 -6.09
C ALA A 110 -24.37 3.88 -6.82
N GLY A 111 -23.75 2.97 -7.60
CA GLY A 111 -24.46 1.90 -8.30
C GLY A 111 -25.21 0.95 -7.35
N ILE A 112 -24.58 0.56 -6.24
CA ILE A 112 -25.21 -0.32 -5.24
C ILE A 112 -26.41 0.37 -4.57
N ILE A 113 -26.27 1.65 -4.23
CA ILE A 113 -27.35 2.43 -3.58
C ILE A 113 -28.54 2.55 -4.53
N ILE A 114 -28.32 2.97 -5.78
CA ILE A 114 -29.40 3.16 -6.75
C ILE A 114 -30.05 1.81 -7.09
N GLY A 115 -29.25 0.76 -7.27
CA GLY A 115 -29.75 -0.58 -7.56
C GLY A 115 -30.63 -1.16 -6.44
N SER A 116 -30.20 -1.01 -5.19
CA SER A 116 -30.96 -1.52 -4.04
C SER A 116 -32.27 -0.77 -3.80
N VAL A 117 -32.27 0.56 -3.90
CA VAL A 117 -33.48 1.39 -3.75
C VAL A 117 -34.46 1.13 -4.89
N GLY A 118 -33.97 1.06 -6.13
CA GLY A 118 -34.78 0.75 -7.30
C GLY A 118 -35.44 -0.63 -7.18
N PHE A 119 -34.67 -1.65 -6.84
CA PHE A 119 -35.19 -3.01 -6.67
C PHE A 119 -36.22 -3.09 -5.53
N ALA A 120 -35.94 -2.49 -4.37
CA ALA A 120 -36.85 -2.49 -3.23
C ALA A 120 -38.20 -1.83 -3.56
N SER A 121 -38.21 -0.73 -4.31
CA SER A 121 -39.45 -0.04 -4.68
C SER A 121 -40.34 -0.89 -5.60
N ILE A 122 -39.75 -1.58 -6.59
CA ILE A 122 -40.48 -2.48 -7.50
C ILE A 122 -41.09 -3.66 -6.73
N VAL A 123 -40.33 -4.26 -5.81
CA VAL A 123 -40.81 -5.34 -4.94
C VAL A 123 -41.98 -4.87 -4.06
N PHE A 124 -41.90 -3.65 -3.52
CA PHE A 124 -42.97 -3.12 -2.66
C PHE A 124 -44.27 -2.86 -3.44
N VAL A 125 -44.17 -2.25 -4.62
CA VAL A 125 -45.33 -1.97 -5.48
C VAL A 125 -46.00 -3.26 -5.95
N SER A 126 -45.20 -4.23 -6.40
CA SER A 126 -45.72 -5.53 -6.84
C SER A 126 -46.42 -6.29 -5.71
N LEU A 127 -45.84 -6.29 -4.50
CA LEU A 127 -46.47 -6.92 -3.33
C LEU A 127 -47.80 -6.22 -2.96
N ALA A 128 -47.82 -4.89 -2.94
CA ALA A 128 -49.03 -4.12 -2.65
C ALA A 128 -50.15 -4.40 -3.67
N TYR A 129 -49.81 -4.46 -4.97
CA TYR A 129 -50.76 -4.78 -6.03
C TYR A 129 -51.38 -6.16 -5.88
N VAL A 130 -50.57 -7.19 -5.57
CA VAL A 130 -51.05 -8.56 -5.34
C VAL A 130 -52.00 -8.62 -4.15
N ILE A 131 -51.67 -7.96 -3.04
CA ILE A 131 -52.54 -7.91 -1.84
C ILE A 131 -53.87 -7.21 -2.15
N TYR A 132 -53.83 -6.10 -2.90
CA TYR A 132 -55.04 -5.37 -3.29
C TYR A 132 -55.99 -6.23 -4.16
N GLN A 133 -55.45 -6.91 -5.17
CA GLN A 133 -56.24 -7.83 -6.01
C GLN A 133 -56.88 -8.94 -5.19
N LYS A 134 -56.12 -9.59 -4.29
CA LYS A 134 -56.66 -10.65 -3.42
C LYS A 134 -57.82 -10.17 -2.54
N ARG A 135 -57.71 -8.96 -1.96
CA ARG A 135 -58.79 -8.37 -1.16
C ARG A 135 -60.04 -8.07 -1.99
N LYS A 136 -59.88 -7.56 -3.22
CA LYS A 136 -60.99 -7.28 -4.14
C LYS A 136 -61.71 -8.57 -4.55
N PHE A 137 -60.98 -9.61 -4.94
CA PHE A 137 -61.55 -10.91 -5.28
C PHE A 137 -62.29 -11.56 -4.11
N HIS A 138 -61.70 -11.57 -2.91
CA HIS A 138 -62.38 -12.10 -1.72
C HIS A 138 -63.68 -11.35 -1.41
N THR A 139 -63.70 -10.02 -1.57
CA THR A 139 -64.90 -9.21 -1.35
C THR A 139 -66.00 -9.53 -2.37
N LEU A 140 -65.63 -9.79 -3.63
CA LEU A 140 -66.55 -10.20 -4.68
C LEU A 140 -67.11 -11.60 -4.46
N GLU A 141 -66.27 -12.56 -4.04
CA GLU A 141 -66.72 -13.92 -3.70
C GLU A 141 -67.70 -13.93 -2.53
N VAL A 142 -67.44 -13.14 -1.48
CA VAL A 142 -68.35 -13.01 -0.34
C VAL A 142 -69.70 -12.43 -0.79
N LYS A 143 -69.70 -11.38 -1.63
CA LYS A 143 -70.94 -10.81 -2.17
C LYS A 143 -71.73 -11.76 -3.07
N LEU A 144 -71.05 -12.55 -3.90
CA LEU A 144 -71.71 -13.53 -4.77
C LEU A 144 -72.36 -14.67 -3.96
N LYS A 145 -71.70 -15.13 -2.89
CA LYS A 145 -72.27 -16.15 -1.99
C LYS A 145 -73.52 -15.64 -1.26
N THR A 146 -73.53 -14.39 -0.81
CA THR A 146 -74.70 -13.80 -0.14
C THR A 146 -75.90 -13.64 -1.08
N MET A 147 -75.69 -13.30 -2.36
CA MET A 147 -76.79 -13.15 -3.33
C MET A 147 -77.33 -14.49 -3.86
N SER A 148 -76.61 -15.60 -3.68
CA SER A 148 -77.06 -16.94 -4.07
C SER A 148 -77.93 -17.61 -2.99
N GLN A 149 -78.00 -17.05 -1.79
CA GLN A 149 -78.75 -17.60 -0.65
C GLN A 149 -80.09 -16.89 -0.39
N GLU A 150 -80.43 -15.89 -1.20
CA GLU A 150 -81.73 -15.19 -1.23
C GLU A 150 -82.54 -15.69 -2.43
#